data_AF-A0A6V8NUE0-F1
#
_entry.id   AF-A0A6V8NUE0-F1
#
_cell.length_a   1.000
_cell.length_b   1.000
_cell.length_c   1.000
_cell.angle_alpha   90.00
_cell.angle_beta   90.00
_cell.angle_gamma   90.00
#
_symmetry.space_group_name_H-M   'P 1'
#
loop_
_entity.id
_entity.type
_entity.pdbx_description
1 polymer ?
#
loop_
_entity_poly.entity_id
_entity_poly.type
_entity_poly.pdbx_seq_one_letter_code
_entity_poly.pdbx_strand_id
1 'polypeptide(L)' 'MERFRNLVSKRVRVHQVRVFGSRARGNATEESDLDVLIVVDYLNHLIEKYISDCVWEAGFPDDVVVMPIAISLDTLRN' A
#
# COMPACT_ATOMS: atom_id res chain seq x y z
N MET A 1 5.72 5.91 3.79
CA MET A 1 5.28 4.49 3.90
C MET A 1 5.03 4.02 5.33
N GLU A 2 5.81 4.46 6.32
CA GLU A 2 5.55 4.12 7.72
C GLU A 2 4.16 4.59 8.20
N ARG A 3 3.75 5.81 7.83
CA ARG A 3 2.38 6.30 8.07
C ARG A 3 1.31 5.36 7.51
N PHE A 4 1.44 4.95 6.24
CA PHE A 4 0.52 4.01 5.61
C PHE A 4 0.43 2.69 6.39
N ARG A 5 1.58 2.10 6.75
CA ARG A 5 1.63 0.89 7.57
C ARG A 5 0.90 1.06 8.90
N ASN A 6 1.14 2.18 9.59
CA ASN A 6 0.55 2.47 10.88
C ASN A 6 -0.96 2.68 10.78
N LEU A 7 -1.45 3.31 9.72
CA LEU A 7 -2.88 3.46 9.47
C LEU A 7 -3.54 2.10 9.26
N VAL A 8 -3.05 1.28 8.32
CA VAL A 8 -3.64 -0.04 8.04
C VAL A 8 -3.59 -0.97 9.26
N SER A 9 -2.50 -0.90 10.04
CA SER A 9 -2.32 -1.71 11.26
C SER A 9 -3.35 -1.44 12.36
N LYS A 10 -4.17 -0.38 12.25
CA LYS A 10 -5.26 -0.11 13.20
C LYS A 10 -6.44 -1.09 13.06
N ARG A 11 -6.57 -1.80 11.94
CA ARG A 11 -7.69 -2.74 11.70
C ARG A 11 -7.29 -4.14 11.27
N VAL A 12 -6.13 -4.28 10.63
CA VAL A 12 -5.71 -5.54 10.03
C VAL A 12 -4.20 -5.72 10.23
N ARG A 13 -3.73 -6.95 10.44
CA ARG A 13 -2.31 -7.18 10.71
C ARG A 13 -1.51 -7.02 9.43
N VAL A 14 -0.54 -6.09 9.43
CA VAL A 14 0.35 -5.89 8.29
C VAL A 14 1.64 -6.71 8.41
N HIS A 15 1.81 -7.67 7.52
CA HIS A 15 3.00 -8.51 7.44
C HIS A 15 4.15 -7.84 6.71
N GLN A 16 3.86 -7.11 5.63
CA GLN A 16 4.88 -6.48 4.79
C GLN A 16 4.31 -5.25 4.10
N VAL A 17 5.16 -4.24 3.92
CA VAL A 17 4.94 -3.12 2.99
C VAL A 17 6.20 -2.99 2.14
N ARG A 18 6.05 -2.91 0.82
CA ARG A 18 7.18 -2.76 -0.10
C ARG A 18 6.82 -1.84 -1.25
N VAL A 19 7.67 -0.86 -1.52
CA VAL A 19 7.55 0.00 -2.71
C VAL A 19 8.14 -0.74 -3.91
N PHE A 20 7.50 -0.63 -5.07
CA PHE A 20 8.03 -1.09 -6.34
C PHE A 20 7.75 -0.05 -7.44
N GLY A 21 7.82 -0.45 -8.70
CA GLY A 21 7.54 0.47 -9.81
C GLY A 21 8.69 1.40 -10.16
N SER A 22 8.38 2.43 -10.95
CA SER A 22 9.37 3.34 -11.52
C SER A 22 10.08 4.19 -10.45
N ARG A 23 9.34 4.64 -9.43
CA ARG A 23 9.90 5.42 -8.30
C ARG A 23 10.91 4.60 -7.48
N ALA A 24 10.67 3.31 -7.28
CA ALA A 24 11.63 2.43 -6.61
C ALA A 24 12.88 2.13 -7.47
N ARG A 25 12.73 2.08 -8.81
CA ARG A 25 13.84 1.78 -9.74
C ARG A 25 14.65 3.01 -10.15
N GLY A 26 14.22 4.21 -9.77
CA GLY A 26 14.91 5.46 -10.10
C GLY A 26 14.69 5.93 -11.55
N ASN A 27 13.66 5.43 -12.24
CA ASN A 27 13.31 5.85 -13.60
C ASN A 27 11.90 6.47 -13.68
N ALA A 28 11.43 7.06 -12.57
CA ALA A 28 10.18 7.78 -12.50
C ALA A 28 10.28 9.18 -13.13
N THR A 29 9.17 9.61 -13.72
CA THR A 29 8.88 11.00 -14.06
C THR A 29 8.14 11.67 -12.89
N GLU A 30 7.98 12.99 -12.93
CA GLU A 30 7.19 13.74 -11.94
C GLU A 30 5.75 13.22 -11.84
N GLU A 31 5.17 12.83 -12.98
CA GLU A 31 3.80 12.29 -13.09
C GLU A 31 3.67 10.82 -12.66
N SER A 32 4.78 10.13 -12.37
CA SER A 32 4.73 8.72 -11.96
C SER A 32 4.04 8.57 -10.61
N ASP A 33 3.16 7.58 -10.49
CA ASP A 33 2.61 7.13 -9.22
C ASP A 33 3.65 6.39 -8.37
N LEU A 34 3.25 6.03 -7.15
CA LEU A 34 4.01 5.21 -6.23
C LEU A 34 3.30 3.88 -6.03
N ASP A 35 3.84 2.83 -6.63
CA ASP A 35 3.34 1.48 -6.43
C ASP A 35 3.75 0.90 -5.06
N VAL A 36 2.78 0.40 -4.29
CA VAL A 36 3.02 -0.15 -2.96
C VAL A 36 2.33 -1.49 -2.77
N LEU A 37 3.12 -2.53 -2.49
CA LEU A 37 2.64 -3.83 -2.09
C LEU A 37 2.38 -3.79 -0.59
N ILE A 38 1.21 -4.26 -0.17
CA ILE A 38 0.89 -4.50 1.23
C ILE A 38 0.38 -5.94 1.41
N VAL A 39 1.01 -6.66 2.34
CA VAL A 39 0.64 -8.02 2.71
C VAL A 39 -0.05 -7.98 4.05
N VAL A 40 -1.29 -8.47 4.12
CA VAL A 40 -2.11 -8.50 5.34
C VAL A 40 -2.55 -9.92 5.70
N ASP A 41 -2.98 -10.15 6.94
CA ASP A 41 -3.40 -11.47 7.39
C ASP A 41 -4.65 -11.99 6.66
N TYR A 42 -5.61 -11.11 6.35
CA TYR A 42 -6.76 -11.44 5.51
C TYR A 42 -7.21 -10.25 4.65
N LEU A 43 -7.93 -10.56 3.56
CA LEU A 43 -8.56 -9.56 2.71
C LEU A 43 -10.04 -9.87 2.50
N ASN A 44 -10.83 -8.80 2.52
CA ASN A 44 -12.21 -8.75 2.05
C ASN A 44 -12.47 -7.32 1.55
N HIS A 45 -13.62 -7.08 0.93
CA HIS A 45 -13.94 -5.76 0.37
C HIS A 45 -13.90 -4.59 1.36
N LEU A 46 -14.20 -4.83 2.65
CA LEU A 46 -14.11 -3.79 3.67
C LEU A 46 -12.65 -3.44 3.99
N ILE A 47 -11.77 -4.44 4.08
CA ILE A 47 -10.34 -4.24 4.28
C ILE A 47 -9.69 -3.63 3.05
N GLU A 48 -10.06 -4.06 1.84
CA GLU A 48 -9.57 -3.46 0.59
C GLU A 48 -9.91 -1.97 0.52
N LYS A 49 -11.17 -1.62 0.78
CA LYS A 49 -11.59 -0.21 0.84
C LYS A 49 -10.82 0.54 1.92
N TYR A 50 -10.67 -0.04 3.11
CA TYR A 50 -9.93 0.60 4.19
C TYR A 50 -8.46 0.86 3.83
N ILE A 51 -7.79 -0.09 3.17
CA ILE A 51 -6.42 0.06 2.68
C ILE A 51 -6.35 1.20 1.67
N SER A 52 -7.31 1.28 0.74
CA SER A 52 -7.40 2.37 -0.24
C SER A 52 -7.56 3.74 0.43
N ASP A 53 -8.45 3.86 1.42
CA ASP A 53 -8.64 5.10 2.17
C ASP A 53 -7.35 5.49 2.95
N CYS A 54 -6.66 4.51 3.54
CA CYS A 54 -5.40 4.72 4.27
C CYS A 54 -4.25 5.15 3.35
N VAL A 55 -4.17 4.59 2.14
CA VAL A 55 -3.08 4.92 1.21
C VAL A 55 -3.26 6.32 0.65
N TRP A 56 -4.51 6.73 0.38
CA TRP A 56 -4.86 8.09 0.01
C TRP A 56 -4.43 9.08 1.09
N GLU A 57 -4.83 8.82 2.35
CA GLU A 57 -4.44 9.67 3.49
C GLU A 57 -2.92 9.78 3.67
N ALA A 58 -2.20 8.69 3.40
CA ALA A 58 -0.76 8.65 3.54
C ALA A 58 0.01 9.34 2.40
N GLY A 59 -0.50 9.30 1.17
CA GLY A 59 0.14 9.90 0.00
C GLY A 59 -0.19 11.39 -0.20
N PHE A 60 -1.36 11.83 0.27
CA PHE A 60 -1.84 13.20 0.06
C PHE A 60 -0.88 14.31 0.51
N PRO A 61 -0.20 14.24 1.69
CA PRO A 61 0.73 15.29 2.10
C PRO A 61 1.97 15.44 1.22
N ASP A 62 2.33 14.38 0.50
CA ASP A 62 3.52 14.35 -0.36
C ASP A 62 3.17 14.68 -1.83
N ASP A 63 1.90 14.98 -2.13
CA ASP A 63 1.37 15.18 -3.49
C ASP A 63 1.71 14.03 -4.46
N VAL A 64 1.66 12.80 -3.93
CA VAL A 64 1.95 11.58 -4.70
C VAL A 64 0.73 10.67 -4.70
N VAL A 65 0.29 10.29 -5.89
CA VAL A 65 -0.70 9.22 -6.07
C VAL A 65 -0.05 7.89 -5.72
N VAL A 66 -0.59 7.18 -4.73
CA VAL A 66 -0.08 5.88 -4.29
C VAL A 66 -1.06 4.79 -4.73
N MET A 67 -0.56 3.81 -5.48
CA MET A 67 -1.34 2.67 -5.96
C MET A 67 -1.09 1.45 -5.08
N PRO A 68 -2.08 1.01 -4.28
CA PRO A 68 -1.90 -0.13 -3.39
C PRO A 68 -2.19 -1.43 -4.15
N ILE A 69 -1.25 -2.37 -4.11
CA ILE A 69 -1.52 -3.79 -4.38
C ILE A 69 -1.64 -4.49 -3.03
N ALA A 70 -2.88 -4.83 -2.66
CA ALA A 70 -3.17 -5.57 -1.45
C ALA A 70 -3.21 -7.08 -1.75
N ILE A 71 -2.49 -7.87 -0.95
CA ILE A 71 -2.54 -9.33 -1.01
C ILE A 71 -2.65 -9.91 0.41
N SER A 72 -3.40 -10.99 0.57
CA SER A 72 -3.43 -11.73 1.83
C SER A 72 -2.17 -12.61 1.97
N LEU A 73 -1.73 -12.86 3.19
CA LEU A 73 -0.57 -13.72 3.44
C LEU A 73 -0.80 -15.15 2.94
N ASP A 74 -2.03 -15.63 3.02
CA ASP A 74 -2.42 -16.94 2.48
C ASP A 74 -2.24 -16.96 0.95
N THR A 75 -2.79 -15.97 0.25
CA THR A 75 -2.66 -15.85 -1.21
C THR A 75 -1.20 -15.70 -1.66
N LEU A 76 -0.35 -15.00 -0.89
CA LEU A 76 1.06 -14.81 -1.24
C LEU A 76 1.90 -16.10 -1.14
N ARG A 77 1.48 -17.06 -0.32
CA ARG A 77 2.23 -18.30 -0.06
C ARG A 77 1.87 -19.44 -1.01
N ASN A 78 0.74 -19.33 -1.71
CA ASN A 78 0.25 -20.30 -2.68
C ASN A 78 0.71 -19.93 -4.10
#